data_AF-A0A0B2R833-F1
#
_entry.id   AF-A0A0B2R833-F1
#
_cell.length_a   1.000
_cell.length_b   1.000
_cell.length_c   1.000
_cell.angle_alpha   90.00
_cell.angle_beta   90.00
_cell.angle_gamma   90.00
#
_symmetry.space_group_name_H-M   'P 1'
#
loop_
_entity.id
_entity.type
_entity.pdbx_description
1 polymer ?
#
loop_
_entity_poly.entity_id
_entity_poly.type
_entity_poly.pdbx_seq_one_letter_code
_entity_poly.pdbx_strand_id
1 'polypeptide(L)'
;FIDGTLPKPDKDTPTYAAWTRANNVVILWLYNSVSKDIITNILFANTVKEIWDDLKTWFLRKNGPRIFQLKRQLMSLQQGTDDINTYHTKLKSIWEELTGYKPTFSCTCGGLQQIHTHHEFEYVMSFLMGLNDSFSQIRGQILLSNPLPSIGNVFSLILQEEAKREIVVTHSPTNSLDNIAFSVNYVSKNQYENTKGKYIKKERPKCAHCDMLGHTKDKCYKLVGYPPNY
;
A
#
# COMPACT_ATOMS: atom_id res chain seq x y z
N PHE A 1 35.45 -25.56 1.30
CA PHE A 1 36.59 -24.87 1.96
C PHE A 1 36.09 -23.87 2.99
N ILE A 2 35.27 -22.89 2.59
CA ILE A 2 34.65 -21.89 3.49
C ILE A 2 33.39 -22.44 4.17
N ASP A 3 32.57 -23.13 3.39
CA ASP A 3 31.32 -23.81 3.74
C ASP A 3 31.49 -25.18 4.43
N GLY A 4 32.71 -25.71 4.48
CA GLY A 4 33.03 -27.02 5.07
C GLY A 4 32.77 -28.24 4.18
N THR A 5 32.31 -28.06 2.93
CA THR A 5 32.04 -29.17 1.98
C THR A 5 33.30 -29.88 1.51
N LEU A 6 34.46 -29.21 1.59
CA LEU A 6 35.77 -29.76 1.24
C LEU A 6 36.64 -29.80 2.52
N PRO A 7 36.63 -30.92 3.26
CA PRO A 7 37.43 -31.07 4.48
C PRO A 7 38.92 -31.09 4.14
N LYS A 8 39.76 -30.77 5.13
CA LYS A 8 41.21 -30.86 4.99
C LYS A 8 41.61 -32.32 4.76
N PRO A 9 42.23 -32.67 3.63
CA PRO A 9 42.65 -34.04 3.35
C PRO A 9 43.87 -34.44 4.20
N ASP A 10 44.13 -35.75 4.31
CA ASP A 10 45.31 -36.26 4.98
C ASP A 10 46.61 -35.86 4.28
N LYS A 11 47.69 -35.71 5.06
CA LYS A 11 49.00 -35.23 4.58
C LYS A 11 49.61 -36.10 3.49
N ASP A 12 49.26 -37.38 3.46
CA ASP A 12 49.81 -38.38 2.53
C ASP A 12 49.06 -38.42 1.19
N THR A 13 47.98 -37.65 1.05
CA THR A 13 47.21 -37.61 -0.19
C THR A 13 47.79 -36.60 -1.19
N PRO A 14 47.79 -36.91 -2.49
CA PRO A 14 48.31 -36.00 -3.53
C PRO A 14 47.53 -34.68 -3.61
N THR A 15 46.32 -34.62 -3.05
CA THR A 15 45.46 -33.43 -3.03
C THR A 15 45.78 -32.47 -1.87
N TYR A 16 46.59 -32.88 -0.88
CA TYR A 16 46.94 -32.06 0.28
C TYR A 16 47.65 -30.74 -0.08
N ALA A 17 48.62 -30.80 -0.98
CA ALA A 17 49.38 -29.62 -1.40
C ALA A 17 48.49 -28.63 -2.17
N ALA A 18 47.65 -29.13 -3.07
CA ALA A 18 46.69 -28.32 -3.81
C ALA A 18 45.66 -27.66 -2.87
N TRP A 19 45.16 -28.43 -1.90
CA TRP A 19 44.21 -27.94 -0.89
C TRP A 19 44.83 -26.83 -0.04
N THR A 20 46.04 -27.03 0.45
CA THR A 20 46.75 -26.05 1.30
C THR A 20 47.01 -24.75 0.55
N ARG A 21 47.40 -24.83 -0.73
CA ARG A 21 47.60 -23.65 -1.58
C ARG A 21 46.31 -22.86 -1.76
N ALA A 22 45.21 -23.54 -2.07
CA ALA A 22 43.90 -22.90 -2.23
C ALA A 22 43.43 -22.24 -0.91
N ASN A 23 43.58 -22.93 0.22
CA ASN A 23 43.29 -22.38 1.54
C ASN A 23 44.07 -21.09 1.79
N ASN A 24 45.39 -21.10 1.61
CA ASN A 24 46.24 -19.93 1.90
C ASN A 24 45.95 -18.73 0.97
N VAL A 25 45.62 -18.97 -0.29
CA VAL A 25 45.22 -17.90 -1.22
C VAL A 25 43.96 -17.20 -0.73
N VAL A 26 42.96 -17.96 -0.27
CA VAL A 26 41.72 -17.38 0.24
C VAL A 26 41.93 -16.67 1.59
N ILE A 27 42.82 -17.17 2.46
CA ILE A 27 43.23 -16.42 3.68
C ILE A 27 43.80 -15.05 3.30
N LEU A 28 44.70 -15.01 2.32
CA LEU A 28 45.30 -13.75 1.85
C LEU A 28 44.25 -12.79 1.29
N TRP A 29 43.28 -13.30 0.52
CA TRP A 29 42.16 -12.48 0.03
C TRP A 29 41.32 -11.92 1.17
N LEU A 30 41.02 -12.73 2.18
CA LEU A 30 40.27 -12.28 3.35
C LEU A 30 41.03 -11.20 4.12
N TYR A 31 42.33 -11.40 4.39
CA TYR A 31 43.16 -10.38 5.05
C TYR A 31 43.23 -9.07 4.27
N ASN A 32 43.27 -9.13 2.93
CA ASN A 32 43.24 -7.92 2.10
C ASN A 32 41.85 -7.26 2.00
N SER A 33 40.80 -7.95 2.43
CA SER A 33 39.41 -7.47 2.32
C SER A 33 38.85 -6.94 3.64
N VAL A 34 39.57 -7.07 4.76
CA VAL A 34 39.14 -6.62 6.09
C VAL A 34 40.05 -5.52 6.64
N SER A 35 39.55 -4.72 7.59
CA SER A 35 40.37 -3.71 8.26
C SER A 35 41.42 -4.36 9.17
N LYS A 36 42.52 -3.64 9.45
CA LYS A 36 43.62 -4.14 10.28
C LYS A 36 43.17 -4.59 11.68
N ASP A 37 42.17 -3.92 12.25
CA ASP A 37 41.59 -4.25 13.56
C ASP A 37 40.82 -5.58 13.54
N ILE A 38 40.33 -6.01 12.38
CA ILE A 38 39.68 -7.31 12.20
C ILE A 38 40.74 -8.38 12.01
N ILE A 39 41.80 -8.10 11.25
CA ILE A 39 42.93 -9.03 11.01
C ILE A 39 43.53 -9.51 12.33
N THR A 40 43.74 -8.62 13.30
CA THR A 40 44.31 -8.97 14.61
C THR A 40 43.50 -10.05 15.33
N ASN A 41 42.20 -10.12 15.10
CA ASN A 41 41.31 -11.10 15.73
C ASN A 41 41.28 -12.46 15.00
N ILE A 42 41.68 -12.51 13.73
CA ILE A 42 41.68 -13.72 12.88
C ILE A 42 43.10 -14.20 12.53
N LEU A 43 44.14 -13.61 13.14
CA LEU A 43 45.55 -13.84 12.83
C LEU A 43 46.00 -15.28 13.13
N PHE A 44 45.38 -15.92 14.12
CA PHE A 44 45.80 -17.25 14.62
C PHE A 44 45.02 -18.42 14.00
N ALA A 45 44.04 -18.13 13.14
CA ALA A 45 43.25 -19.16 12.47
C ALA A 45 44.06 -19.79 11.33
N ASN A 46 44.15 -21.12 11.32
CA ASN A 46 44.98 -21.87 10.38
C ASN A 46 44.24 -22.26 9.10
N THR A 47 42.91 -22.20 9.14
CA THR A 47 42.06 -22.51 8.00
C THR A 47 41.16 -21.34 7.66
N VAL A 48 40.84 -21.22 6.37
CA VAL A 48 39.82 -20.27 5.90
C VAL A 48 38.49 -20.48 6.61
N LYS A 49 38.17 -21.73 6.93
CA LYS A 49 36.95 -22.11 7.66
C LYS A 49 36.93 -21.52 9.07
N GLU A 50 38.02 -21.65 9.83
CA GLU A 50 38.15 -21.03 11.16
C GLU A 50 37.99 -19.51 11.07
N ILE A 51 38.69 -18.85 10.14
CA ILE A 51 38.54 -17.39 9.89
C ILE A 51 37.07 -17.05 9.62
N TRP A 52 36.42 -17.81 8.74
CA TRP A 52 35.03 -17.59 8.37
C TRP A 52 34.08 -17.80 9.54
N ASP A 53 34.25 -18.87 10.33
CA ASP A 53 33.41 -19.18 11.48
C ASP A 53 33.61 -18.14 12.61
N ASP A 54 34.82 -17.61 12.79
CA ASP A 54 35.11 -16.49 13.70
C ASP A 54 34.44 -15.21 13.22
N LEU A 55 34.67 -14.79 11.97
CA LEU A 55 34.01 -13.62 11.39
C LEU A 55 32.49 -13.76 11.49
N LYS A 56 31.96 -14.96 11.21
CA LYS A 56 30.55 -15.26 11.36
C LYS A 56 30.11 -15.09 12.81
N THR A 57 30.81 -15.63 13.79
CA THR A 57 30.42 -15.54 15.21
C THR A 57 30.43 -14.10 15.73
N TRP A 58 31.41 -13.29 15.31
CA TRP A 58 31.58 -11.92 15.77
C TRP A 58 30.66 -10.93 15.06
N PHE A 59 30.43 -11.10 13.75
CA PHE A 59 29.61 -10.19 12.94
C PHE A 59 28.17 -10.67 12.71
N LEU A 60 27.85 -11.96 12.90
CA LEU A 60 26.45 -12.41 13.07
C LEU A 60 25.96 -12.26 14.52
N ARG A 61 26.76 -11.72 15.45
CA ARG A 61 26.39 -11.61 16.86
C ARG A 61 25.04 -10.89 16.99
N LYS A 62 24.02 -11.70 17.27
CA LYS A 62 22.57 -11.42 17.35
C LYS A 62 22.20 -9.98 16.97
N ASN A 63 21.66 -9.83 15.77
CA ASN A 63 20.99 -8.60 15.31
C ASN A 63 19.75 -8.23 16.15
N GLY A 64 19.58 -8.77 17.37
CA GLY A 64 18.47 -8.48 18.27
C GLY A 64 18.24 -6.99 18.51
N PRO A 65 19.27 -6.18 18.85
CA PRO A 65 19.13 -4.74 18.98
C PRO A 65 18.69 -4.07 17.67
N ARG A 66 19.21 -4.52 16.52
CA ARG A 66 18.84 -3.99 15.20
C ARG A 66 17.42 -4.36 14.80
N ILE A 67 17.04 -5.62 14.99
CA ILE A 67 15.66 -6.11 14.81
C ILE A 67 14.70 -5.35 15.72
N PHE A 68 15.07 -5.11 16.97
CA PHE A 68 14.28 -4.31 17.90
C PHE A 68 14.12 -2.87 17.40
N GLN A 69 15.21 -2.24 16.97
CA GLN A 69 15.17 -0.90 16.39
C GLN A 69 14.27 -0.84 15.14
N LEU A 70 14.42 -1.79 14.21
CA LEU A 70 13.62 -1.85 12.99
C LEU A 70 12.14 -2.10 13.28
N LYS A 71 11.82 -3.01 14.20
CA LYS A 71 10.44 -3.24 14.65
C LYS A 71 9.85 -1.97 15.28
N ARG A 72 10.62 -1.25 16.09
CA ARG A 72 10.19 0.02 16.67
C ARG A 72 9.93 1.05 15.58
N GLN A 73 10.85 1.19 14.62
CA GLN A 73 10.69 2.10 13.48
C GLN A 73 9.44 1.77 12.67
N LEU A 74 9.22 0.50 12.36
CA LEU A 74 8.03 0.00 11.67
C LEU A 74 6.74 0.38 12.40
N MET A 75 6.66 0.14 13.71
CA MET A 75 5.47 0.48 14.51
C MET A 75 5.23 1.98 14.65
N SER A 76 6.29 2.80 14.59
CA SER A 76 6.19 4.26 14.64
C SER A 76 6.05 4.92 13.27
N LEU A 77 6.13 4.16 12.17
CA LEU A 77 6.12 4.72 10.84
C LEU A 77 4.70 5.20 10.49
N GLN A 78 4.60 6.47 10.13
CA GLN A 78 3.38 7.11 9.65
C GLN A 78 3.69 7.89 8.38
N GLN A 79 2.70 8.02 7.49
CA GLN A 79 2.83 8.75 6.24
C GLN A 79 3.18 10.23 6.49
N GLY A 80 2.48 10.88 7.43
CA GLY A 80 2.77 12.28 7.79
C GLY A 80 2.62 13.21 6.58
N THR A 81 3.68 13.92 6.22
CA THR A 81 3.71 14.84 5.07
C THR A 81 4.27 14.19 3.79
N ASP A 82 4.67 12.93 3.84
CA ASP A 82 5.20 12.22 2.67
C ASP A 82 4.08 11.87 1.68
N ASP A 83 4.41 11.87 0.38
CA ASP A 83 3.57 11.27 -0.65
C ASP A 83 3.56 9.73 -0.51
N ILE A 84 2.59 9.08 -1.17
CA ILE A 84 2.39 7.64 -1.02
C ILE A 84 3.60 6.82 -1.50
N ASN A 85 4.33 7.26 -2.54
CA ASN A 85 5.50 6.54 -3.03
C ASN A 85 6.66 6.61 -2.04
N THR A 86 6.94 7.80 -1.49
CA THR A 86 7.99 7.98 -0.47
C THR A 86 7.70 7.17 0.78
N TYR A 87 6.46 7.23 1.29
CA TYR A 87 6.03 6.44 2.44
C TYR A 87 6.19 4.92 2.20
N HIS A 88 5.68 4.43 1.06
CA HIS A 88 5.81 3.01 0.71
C HIS A 88 7.28 2.58 0.59
N THR A 89 8.16 3.44 0.06
CA THR A 89 9.59 3.15 -0.09
C THR A 89 10.29 3.04 1.27
N LYS A 90 9.98 3.95 2.22
CA LYS A 90 10.48 3.89 3.60
C LYS A 90 10.01 2.60 4.30
N LEU A 91 8.73 2.27 4.18
CA LEU A 91 8.17 1.04 4.74
C LEU A 91 8.85 -0.21 4.16
N LYS A 92 8.95 -0.28 2.83
CA LYS A 92 9.56 -1.40 2.11
C LYS A 92 11.02 -1.62 2.54
N SER A 93 11.79 -0.55 2.67
CA SER A 93 13.20 -0.63 3.10
C SER A 93 13.32 -1.26 4.51
N ILE A 94 12.52 -0.82 5.48
CA ILE A 94 12.52 -1.38 6.84
C ILE A 94 12.07 -2.85 6.80
N TRP A 95 11.06 -3.17 5.99
CA TRP A 95 10.50 -4.51 5.89
C TRP A 95 11.46 -5.52 5.26
N GLU A 96 12.15 -5.14 4.18
CA GLU A 96 13.16 -5.98 3.52
C GLU A 96 14.35 -6.24 4.45
N GLU A 97 14.80 -5.22 5.19
CA GLU A 97 15.86 -5.38 6.19
C GLU A 97 15.45 -6.34 7.31
N LEU A 98 14.21 -6.21 7.83
CA LEU A 98 13.66 -7.16 8.81
C LEU A 98 13.54 -8.59 8.25
N THR A 99 13.20 -8.72 6.97
CA THR A 99 13.09 -10.02 6.30
C THR A 99 14.45 -10.68 6.15
N GLY A 100 15.51 -9.90 5.91
CA GLY A 100 16.90 -10.39 5.86
C GLY A 100 17.39 -11.02 7.17
N TYR A 101 16.77 -10.70 8.31
CA TYR A 101 17.08 -11.31 9.60
C TYR A 101 16.25 -12.56 9.93
N LYS A 102 15.26 -12.92 9.10
CA LYS A 102 14.44 -14.11 9.33
C LYS A 102 15.20 -15.36 8.88
N PRO A 103 15.11 -16.47 9.65
CA PRO A 103 15.68 -17.74 9.21
C PRO A 103 15.00 -18.24 7.94
N THR A 104 15.79 -18.73 6.99
CA THR A 104 15.28 -19.38 5.78
C THR A 104 14.80 -20.78 6.13
N PHE A 105 13.54 -21.07 5.84
CA PHE A 105 12.98 -22.42 6.01
C PHE A 105 12.81 -23.08 4.65
N SER A 106 13.11 -24.38 4.56
CA SER A 106 12.78 -25.23 3.42
C SER A 106 11.85 -26.34 3.91
N CYS A 107 10.62 -26.39 3.40
CA CYS A 107 9.66 -27.46 3.70
C CYS A 107 8.89 -27.87 2.44
N THR A 108 8.71 -29.17 2.25
CA THR A 108 7.86 -29.72 1.18
C THR A 108 6.38 -29.82 1.59
N CYS A 109 6.07 -29.49 2.85
CA CYS A 109 4.79 -29.72 3.50
C CYS A 109 3.68 -28.70 3.19
N GLY A 110 3.91 -27.75 2.27
CA GLY A 110 2.96 -26.66 1.99
C GLY A 110 2.85 -25.57 3.07
N GLY A 111 3.32 -25.82 4.30
CA GLY A 111 3.31 -24.84 5.41
C GLY A 111 4.10 -23.56 5.12
N LEU A 112 5.10 -23.62 4.24
CA LEU A 112 5.80 -22.43 3.75
C LEU A 112 4.89 -21.43 3.05
N GLN A 113 3.89 -21.92 2.32
CA GLN A 113 2.96 -21.05 1.61
C GLN A 113 2.07 -20.27 2.58
N GLN A 114 1.59 -20.91 3.65
CA GLN A 114 0.83 -20.23 4.70
C GLN A 114 1.66 -19.17 5.42
N ILE A 115 2.94 -19.46 5.70
CA ILE A 115 3.85 -18.47 6.30
C ILE A 115 4.05 -17.28 5.35
N HIS A 116 4.21 -17.52 4.05
CA HIS A 116 4.34 -16.45 3.05
C HIS A 116 3.06 -15.60 2.97
N THR A 117 1.89 -16.23 2.90
CA THR A 117 0.61 -15.52 2.88
C THR A 117 0.41 -14.67 4.14
N HIS A 118 0.72 -15.22 5.33
CA HIS A 118 0.68 -14.46 6.57
C HIS A 118 1.71 -13.31 6.57
N HIS A 119 2.87 -13.50 5.96
CA HIS A 119 3.88 -12.46 5.84
C HIS A 119 3.41 -11.28 4.99
N GLU A 120 2.79 -11.58 3.83
CA GLU A 120 2.21 -10.56 2.96
C GLU A 120 1.04 -9.83 3.65
N PHE A 121 0.21 -10.56 4.40
CA PHE A 121 -0.86 -9.99 5.21
C PHE A 121 -0.34 -8.95 6.21
N GLU A 122 0.68 -9.30 6.99
CA GLU A 122 1.29 -8.39 7.97
C GLU A 122 1.90 -7.14 7.31
N TYR A 123 2.45 -7.30 6.10
CA TYR A 123 3.01 -6.19 5.34
C TYR A 123 1.91 -5.21 4.90
N VAL A 124 0.80 -5.73 4.35
CA VAL A 124 -0.37 -4.92 3.98
C VAL A 124 -0.95 -4.20 5.20
N MET A 125 -1.08 -4.89 6.34
CA MET A 125 -1.59 -4.26 7.56
C MET A 125 -0.67 -3.14 8.06
N SER A 126 0.64 -3.37 8.05
CA SER A 126 1.61 -2.35 8.43
C SER A 126 1.52 -1.12 7.53
N PHE A 127 1.35 -1.33 6.21
CA PHE A 127 1.13 -0.25 5.26
C PHE A 127 -0.14 0.54 5.58
N LEU A 128 -1.28 -0.14 5.76
CA LEU A 128 -2.58 0.50 6.02
C LEU A 128 -2.65 1.23 7.38
N MET A 129 -1.94 0.74 8.40
CA MET A 129 -1.92 1.36 9.73
C MET A 129 -1.20 2.72 9.74
N GLY A 130 -0.13 2.87 8.97
CA GLY A 130 0.63 4.12 8.91
C GLY A 130 0.08 5.15 7.92
N LEU A 131 -0.92 4.82 7.08
CA LEU A 131 -1.54 5.78 6.16
C LEU A 131 -2.29 6.89 6.89
N ASN A 132 -2.26 8.08 6.31
CA ASN A 132 -3.00 9.23 6.83
C ASN A 132 -4.52 8.98 6.82
N ASP A 133 -5.25 9.61 7.75
CA ASP A 133 -6.72 9.51 7.84
C ASP A 133 -7.46 10.05 6.63
N SER A 134 -6.77 10.84 5.82
CA SER A 134 -7.19 11.17 4.46
C SER A 134 -7.66 9.91 3.72
N PHE A 135 -6.93 8.80 3.79
CA PHE A 135 -7.25 7.54 3.11
C PHE A 135 -8.15 6.60 3.93
N SER A 136 -8.81 7.08 5.00
CA SER A 136 -9.64 6.27 5.88
C SER A 136 -10.76 5.49 5.16
N GLN A 137 -11.40 6.10 4.17
CA GLN A 137 -12.48 5.47 3.38
C GLN A 137 -11.97 4.26 2.58
N ILE A 138 -10.90 4.44 1.79
CA ILE A 138 -10.32 3.35 1.01
C ILE A 138 -9.68 2.29 1.89
N ARG A 139 -9.08 2.67 3.03
CA ARG A 139 -8.62 1.76 4.07
C ARG A 139 -9.75 0.86 4.57
N GLY A 140 -10.91 1.45 4.89
CA GLY A 140 -12.09 0.69 5.30
C GLY A 140 -12.57 -0.30 4.23
N GLN A 141 -12.63 0.12 2.97
CA GLN A 141 -13.02 -0.76 1.87
C GLN A 141 -12.06 -1.93 1.67
N ILE A 142 -10.75 -1.67 1.74
CA ILE A 142 -9.72 -2.72 1.63
C ILE A 142 -9.84 -3.70 2.80
N LEU A 143 -10.03 -3.22 4.03
CA LEU A 143 -10.17 -4.10 5.21
C LEU A 143 -11.43 -4.97 5.17
N LEU A 144 -12.47 -4.54 4.47
CA LEU A 144 -13.71 -5.30 4.29
C LEU A 144 -13.68 -6.26 3.11
N SER A 145 -12.63 -6.22 2.28
CA SER A 145 -12.48 -7.14 1.15
C SER A 145 -12.04 -8.53 1.62
N ASN A 146 -12.60 -9.58 1.00
CA ASN A 146 -12.26 -10.98 1.30
C ASN A 146 -12.09 -11.79 0.00
N PRO A 147 -10.90 -12.30 -0.32
CA PRO A 147 -9.64 -12.20 0.44
C PRO A 147 -9.00 -10.81 0.38
N LEU A 148 -8.16 -10.49 1.36
CA LEU A 148 -7.40 -9.23 1.39
C LEU A 148 -6.51 -9.14 0.13
N PRO A 149 -6.55 -8.02 -0.62
CA PRO A 149 -5.75 -7.86 -1.82
C PRO A 149 -4.25 -7.86 -1.52
N SER A 150 -3.46 -8.23 -2.53
CA SER A 150 -2.00 -8.14 -2.47
C SER A 150 -1.55 -6.70 -2.30
N ILE A 151 -0.33 -6.51 -1.78
CA ILE A 151 0.22 -5.15 -1.59
C ILE A 151 0.26 -4.35 -2.89
N GLY A 152 0.55 -4.97 -4.04
CA GLY A 152 0.56 -4.28 -5.34
C GLY A 152 -0.82 -3.73 -5.72
N ASN A 153 -1.88 -4.49 -5.45
CA ASN A 153 -3.25 -4.05 -5.67
C ASN A 153 -3.64 -2.95 -4.69
N VAL A 154 -3.30 -3.10 -3.40
CA VAL A 154 -3.53 -2.08 -2.36
C VAL A 154 -2.86 -0.75 -2.73
N PHE A 155 -1.59 -0.81 -3.15
CA PHE A 155 -0.83 0.36 -3.58
C PHE A 155 -1.45 1.05 -4.80
N SER A 156 -1.85 0.27 -5.80
CA SER A 156 -2.51 0.80 -7.01
C SER A 156 -3.84 1.48 -6.70
N LEU A 157 -4.65 0.89 -5.80
CA LEU A 157 -5.92 1.45 -5.36
C LEU A 157 -5.72 2.79 -4.63
N ILE A 158 -4.70 2.88 -3.77
CA ILE A 158 -4.41 4.11 -3.02
C ILE A 158 -3.83 5.20 -3.92
N LEU A 159 -2.94 4.87 -4.86
CA LEU A 159 -2.46 5.82 -5.86
C LEU A 159 -3.60 6.35 -6.73
N GLN A 160 -4.56 5.50 -7.10
CA GLN A 160 -5.74 5.95 -7.85
C GLN A 160 -6.59 6.93 -7.03
N GLU A 161 -6.73 6.69 -5.73
CA GLU A 161 -7.44 7.59 -4.81
C GLU A 161 -6.70 8.91 -4.59
N GLU A 162 -5.36 8.90 -4.51
CA GLU A 162 -4.52 10.10 -4.45
C GLU A 162 -4.71 10.96 -5.70
N ALA A 163 -4.62 10.38 -6.91
CA ALA A 163 -4.84 11.08 -8.17
C ALA A 163 -6.26 11.67 -8.27
N LYS A 164 -7.29 10.94 -7.81
CA LYS A 164 -8.66 11.47 -7.74
C LYS A 164 -8.77 12.70 -6.84
N ARG A 165 -8.05 12.72 -5.72
CA ARG A 165 -8.07 13.86 -4.79
C ARG A 165 -7.41 15.08 -5.37
N GLU A 166 -6.28 14.91 -6.07
CA GLU A 166 -5.64 16.02 -6.79
C GLU A 166 -6.61 16.66 -7.79
N ILE A 167 -7.37 15.85 -8.54
CA ILE A 167 -8.40 16.35 -9.47
C ILE A 167 -9.50 17.12 -8.73
N VAL A 168 -9.99 16.62 -7.59
CA VAL A 168 -11.05 17.29 -6.79
C VAL A 168 -10.55 18.59 -6.15
N VAL A 169 -9.29 18.65 -5.70
CA VAL A 169 -8.67 19.90 -5.19
C VAL A 169 -8.55 20.94 -6.30
N THR A 170 -8.20 20.51 -7.51
CA THR A 170 -8.10 21.41 -8.69
C THR A 170 -9.47 21.89 -9.18
N HIS A 171 -10.52 21.11 -8.94
CA HIS A 171 -11.91 21.43 -9.24
C HIS A 171 -12.73 21.67 -7.98
N SER A 172 -12.23 22.45 -7.02
CA SER A 172 -13.12 23.12 -6.07
C SER A 172 -13.76 24.31 -6.79
N PRO A 173 -15.03 24.22 -7.24
CA PRO A 173 -15.72 25.40 -7.72
C PRO A 173 -16.09 26.19 -6.47
N THR A 174 -15.50 27.36 -6.30
CA THR A 174 -16.20 28.39 -5.54
C THR A 174 -17.58 28.56 -6.17
N ASN A 175 -18.61 28.10 -5.47
CA ASN A 175 -20.03 28.24 -5.78
C ASN A 175 -20.55 27.52 -7.04
N SER A 176 -21.24 26.41 -6.85
CA SER A 176 -22.67 26.28 -7.22
C SER A 176 -23.13 24.84 -6.99
N LEU A 177 -24.22 24.68 -6.23
CA LEU A 177 -25.02 23.46 -6.24
C LEU A 177 -25.40 23.13 -7.69
N ASP A 178 -25.08 21.92 -8.17
CA ASP A 178 -26.09 20.93 -8.58
C ASP A 178 -25.50 19.80 -9.44
N ASN A 179 -25.82 18.57 -9.01
CA ASN A 179 -26.22 17.40 -9.80
C ASN A 179 -25.29 16.80 -10.86
N ILE A 180 -25.01 15.49 -10.71
CA ILE A 180 -25.47 14.47 -11.67
C ILE A 180 -25.90 13.23 -10.87
N ALA A 181 -27.22 13.01 -10.78
CA ALA A 181 -27.79 11.69 -10.45
C ALA A 181 -28.04 10.93 -11.77
N PHE A 182 -27.60 9.68 -11.80
CA PHE A 182 -27.63 8.79 -12.96
C PHE A 182 -29.06 8.30 -13.21
N SER A 183 -29.70 8.69 -14.32
CA SER A 183 -30.99 8.12 -14.75
C SER A 183 -30.83 7.33 -16.03
N VAL A 184 -31.18 6.04 -15.98
CA VAL A 184 -31.21 5.10 -17.10
C VAL A 184 -32.45 5.38 -17.95
N ASN A 185 -32.27 5.67 -19.24
CA ASN A 185 -33.37 5.89 -20.18
C ASN A 185 -33.94 4.57 -20.68
N TYR A 186 -35.21 4.29 -20.32
CA TYR A 186 -36.04 3.33 -21.06
C TYR A 186 -36.61 4.02 -22.31
N VAL A 187 -36.41 3.39 -23.46
CA VAL A 187 -36.82 3.84 -24.78
C VAL A 187 -38.35 3.93 -24.86
N SER A 188 -38.88 5.10 -25.23
CA SER A 188 -40.18 5.16 -25.91
C SER A 188 -40.16 6.21 -27.02
N LYS A 189 -40.45 5.73 -28.23
CA LYS A 189 -40.55 6.45 -29.50
C LYS A 189 -41.76 7.39 -29.50
N ASN A 190 -41.59 8.66 -29.87
CA ASN A 190 -41.98 9.18 -31.20
C ASN A 190 -41.99 10.72 -31.27
N GLN A 191 -41.27 11.19 -32.31
CA GLN A 191 -41.64 12.24 -33.27
C GLN A 191 -41.59 13.74 -32.91
N TYR A 192 -40.60 14.41 -33.55
CA TYR A 192 -40.64 15.68 -34.32
C TYR A 192 -41.22 16.95 -33.64
N GLU A 193 -40.65 18.15 -33.70
CA GLU A 193 -39.41 18.70 -34.23
C GLU A 193 -39.22 20.11 -33.61
N ASN A 194 -37.98 20.57 -33.60
CA ASN A 194 -37.43 21.87 -33.19
C ASN A 194 -38.28 23.15 -33.42
N THR A 195 -38.33 24.06 -32.44
CA THR A 195 -37.48 25.29 -32.39
C THR A 195 -37.91 26.30 -31.30
N LYS A 196 -36.89 26.76 -30.54
CA LYS A 196 -36.68 28.11 -29.94
C LYS A 196 -37.83 28.84 -29.23
N GLY A 197 -37.58 29.22 -27.97
CA GLY A 197 -37.95 30.56 -27.50
C GLY A 197 -38.31 30.72 -26.02
N LYS A 198 -37.43 31.41 -25.29
CA LYS A 198 -37.70 32.37 -24.19
C LYS A 198 -38.66 31.96 -23.07
N TYR A 199 -38.09 31.84 -21.87
CA TYR A 199 -38.79 31.99 -20.59
C TYR A 199 -39.56 33.32 -20.55
N ILE A 200 -40.87 33.25 -20.79
CA ILE A 200 -41.82 34.29 -20.40
C ILE A 200 -42.36 33.88 -19.04
N LYS A 201 -42.13 34.70 -18.00
CA LYS A 201 -42.82 34.59 -16.71
C LYS A 201 -44.33 34.56 -17.00
N LYS A 202 -44.97 33.39 -16.90
CA LYS A 202 -46.44 33.31 -16.90
C LYS A 202 -46.94 33.95 -15.62
N GLU A 203 -47.52 35.13 -15.73
CA GLU A 203 -48.30 35.75 -14.67
C GLU A 203 -49.42 34.79 -14.23
N ARG A 204 -49.59 34.64 -12.91
CA ARG A 204 -50.60 33.74 -12.35
C ARG A 204 -51.99 34.27 -12.77
N PRO A 205 -52.89 33.43 -13.31
CA PRO A 205 -54.19 33.90 -13.79
C PRO A 205 -55.01 34.52 -12.65
N LYS A 206 -55.55 35.72 -12.85
CA LYS A 206 -56.44 36.40 -11.90
C LYS A 206 -57.87 35.97 -12.14
N CYS A 207 -58.60 35.64 -11.09
CA CYS A 207 -60.01 35.27 -11.19
C CYS A 207 -60.88 36.52 -11.40
N ALA A 208 -61.67 36.55 -12.47
CA ALA A 208 -62.54 37.68 -12.80
C ALA A 208 -63.72 37.91 -11.82
N HIS A 209 -63.95 37.00 -10.87
CA HIS A 209 -65.06 37.10 -9.91
C HIS A 209 -64.62 37.43 -8.48
N CYS A 210 -63.44 36.97 -8.04
CA CYS A 210 -62.95 37.20 -6.68
C CYS A 210 -61.64 38.01 -6.64
N ASP A 211 -61.11 38.38 -7.80
CA ASP A 211 -59.87 39.15 -7.98
C ASP A 211 -58.60 38.53 -7.37
N MET A 212 -58.64 37.26 -6.95
CA MET A 212 -57.47 36.54 -6.43
C MET A 212 -56.64 35.90 -7.57
N LEU A 213 -55.32 35.86 -7.39
CA LEU A 213 -54.37 35.26 -8.33
C LEU A 213 -54.21 33.75 -8.10
N GLY A 214 -54.12 32.98 -9.18
CA GLY A 214 -53.84 31.54 -9.17
C GLY A 214 -54.96 30.64 -9.70
N HIS A 215 -56.13 31.17 -10.06
CA HIS A 215 -57.24 30.41 -10.64
C HIS A 215 -58.12 31.26 -11.57
N THR A 216 -58.85 30.63 -12.49
CA THR A 216 -59.83 31.28 -13.39
C THR A 216 -61.24 31.22 -12.80
N LYS A 217 -62.18 31.99 -13.37
CA LYS A 217 -63.59 32.06 -12.91
C LYS A 217 -64.24 30.68 -12.75
N ASP A 218 -63.91 29.75 -13.64
CA ASP A 218 -64.49 28.40 -13.68
C ASP A 218 -64.08 27.52 -12.49
N LYS A 219 -62.99 27.88 -11.79
CA LYS A 219 -62.49 27.18 -10.59
C LYS A 219 -62.55 28.05 -9.33
N CYS A 220 -63.37 29.10 -9.35
CA CYS A 220 -63.51 30.01 -8.23
C CYS A 220 -64.31 29.36 -7.10
N TYR A 221 -63.70 29.18 -5.93
CA TYR A 221 -64.38 28.59 -4.76
C TYR A 221 -65.61 29.38 -4.30
N LYS A 222 -65.67 30.69 -4.57
CA LYS A 222 -66.87 31.50 -4.31
C LYS A 222 -68.05 31.18 -5.25
N LEU A 223 -67.80 30.56 -6.40
CA LEU A 223 -68.83 30.16 -7.38
C LEU A 223 -69.12 28.66 -7.35
N VAL A 224 -68.07 27.84 -7.21
CA VAL A 224 -68.15 26.36 -7.24
C VAL A 224 -68.51 25.78 -5.87
N GLY A 225 -68.39 26.57 -4.81
CA GLY A 225 -68.57 26.13 -3.42
C GLY A 225 -67.25 25.62 -2.82
N TYR A 226 -67.09 25.82 -1.51
CA TYR A 226 -65.94 25.30 -0.78
C TYR A 226 -66.16 23.81 -0.49
N PRO A 227 -65.12 22.97 -0.62
CA PRO A 227 -65.22 21.56 -0.26
C PRO A 227 -65.59 21.43 1.23
N PRO A 228 -66.44 20.46 1.59
CA PRO A 228 -66.89 20.29 2.97
C PRO A 228 -65.70 19.81 3.82
N ASN A 229 -65.05 20.76 4.51
CA ASN A 229 -64.29 20.66 5.77
C ASN A 229 -63.26 21.79 5.95
N TYR A 230 -63.58 23.03 5.54
CA TYR A 230 -62.89 24.26 5.94
C TYR A 230 -63.88 25.41 6.05
#